data_AF-A0A936AZB9-F1
#
_entry.id   AF-A0A936AZB9-F1
#
_cell.length_a   1.000
_cell.length_b   1.000
_cell.length_c   1.000
_cell.angle_alpha   90.00
_cell.angle_beta   90.00
_cell.angle_gamma   90.00
#
_symmetry.space_group_name_H-M   'P 1'
#
loop_
_entity.id
_entity.type
_entity.pdbx_description
1 polymer ?
#
loop_
_entity_poly.entity_id
_entity_poly.type
_entity_poly.pdbx_seq_one_letter_code
_entity_poly.pdbx_strand_id
1 'polypeptide(L)'
;MLNDPSDEQSRNQVRQVLKELAADPQNGIDKMVEGGDARALGGFPGAAFIVGLKSGYRTGGSLTGNVVRAGNPGGTHGYLPGYKDMEASFFIAGSTIPSGRNLGTIDMRDIAPTIAVILGVKMPSADGRNLFK
;
A
#
# COMPACT_ATOMS: atom_id res chain seq x y z
N MET A 1 15.02 3.24 -0.25
CA MET A 1 15.55 4.59 -0.52
C MET A 1 16.91 4.43 -1.16
N LEU A 2 17.37 5.41 -1.94
CA LEU A 2 18.79 5.46 -2.28
C LEU A 2 19.57 5.97 -1.07
N ASN A 3 20.83 5.55 -0.94
CA ASN A 3 21.71 6.05 0.11
C ASN A 3 21.98 7.55 -0.07
N ASP A 4 22.24 7.96 -1.32
CA ASP A 4 22.21 9.35 -1.77
C ASP A 4 20.98 9.57 -2.68
N PRO A 5 20.00 10.40 -2.28
CA PRO A 5 18.82 10.69 -3.11
C PRO A 5 19.15 11.33 -4.47
N SER A 6 20.31 11.95 -4.61
CA SER A 6 20.77 12.63 -5.83
C SER A 6 21.63 11.76 -6.75
N ASP A 7 21.91 10.51 -6.36
CA ASP A 7 22.66 9.56 -7.18
C ASP A 7 21.80 9.04 -8.35
N GLU A 8 21.77 9.82 -9.42
CA GLU A 8 21.06 9.50 -10.65
C GLU A 8 21.65 8.30 -11.39
N GLN A 9 22.94 8.01 -11.21
CA GLN A 9 23.56 6.83 -11.81
C GLN A 9 22.95 5.56 -11.22
N SER A 10 22.97 5.42 -9.89
CA SER A 10 22.35 4.28 -9.21
C SER A 10 20.85 4.21 -9.47
N ARG A 11 20.16 5.36 -9.49
CA ARG A 11 18.73 5.43 -9.83
C ARG A 11 18.45 4.84 -11.21
N ASN A 12 19.22 5.24 -12.22
CA ASN A 12 19.06 4.78 -13.60
C ASN A 12 19.36 3.28 -13.74
N GLN A 13 20.39 2.79 -13.06
CA GLN A 13 20.73 1.35 -13.04
C GLN A 13 19.61 0.52 -12.42
N VAL A 14 19.11 0.91 -11.23
CA VAL A 14 18.01 0.20 -10.56
C VAL A 14 16.74 0.25 -11.42
N ARG A 15 16.42 1.40 -12.02
CA ARG A 15 15.27 1.52 -12.94
C ARG A 15 15.37 0.53 -14.09
N GLN A 16 16.54 0.41 -14.70
CA GLN A 16 16.73 -0.51 -15.84
C GLN A 16 16.52 -1.96 -15.41
N VAL A 17 17.13 -2.38 -14.30
CA VAL A 17 16.93 -3.74 -13.75
C VAL A 17 15.45 -4.01 -13.45
N LEU A 18 14.75 -3.07 -12.79
CA LEU A 18 13.34 -3.25 -12.46
C LEU A 18 12.45 -3.31 -13.71
N LYS A 19 12.77 -2.56 -14.77
CA LYS A 19 12.06 -2.63 -16.06
C LYS A 19 12.25 -3.98 -16.73
N GLU A 20 13.48 -4.49 -16.75
CA GLU A 20 13.79 -5.82 -17.29
C GLU A 20 13.06 -6.92 -16.52
N LEU A 21 13.06 -6.85 -15.18
CA LEU A 21 12.33 -7.79 -14.34
C LEU A 21 10.82 -7.72 -14.56
N ALA A 22 10.26 -6.50 -14.70
CA ALA A 22 8.83 -6.31 -14.92
C ALA A 22 8.35 -6.72 -16.32
N ALA A 23 9.26 -6.74 -17.31
CA ALA A 23 8.96 -7.19 -18.66
C ALA A 23 8.68 -8.70 -18.73
N ASP A 24 9.23 -9.49 -17.80
CA ASP A 24 8.91 -10.91 -17.66
C ASP A 24 7.74 -11.10 -16.68
N PRO A 25 6.54 -11.52 -17.16
CA PRO A 25 5.39 -11.72 -16.30
C PRO A 25 5.57 -12.83 -15.26
N GLN A 26 6.53 -13.75 -15.45
CA GLN A 26 6.83 -14.83 -14.50
C GLN A 26 7.43 -14.32 -13.20
N ASN A 27 8.10 -13.15 -13.23
CA ASN A 27 8.68 -12.51 -12.04
C ASN A 27 7.61 -11.97 -11.07
N GLY A 28 6.34 -11.94 -11.48
CA GLY A 28 5.24 -11.60 -10.58
C GLY A 28 5.19 -10.14 -10.15
N ILE A 29 5.91 -9.25 -10.83
CA ILE A 29 5.77 -7.80 -10.64
C ILE A 29 4.44 -7.37 -11.26
N ASP A 30 3.60 -6.72 -10.47
CA ASP A 30 2.35 -6.13 -10.91
C ASP A 30 2.59 -4.71 -11.43
N LYS A 31 3.26 -3.87 -10.62
CA LYS A 31 3.58 -2.50 -10.98
C LYS A 31 4.85 -2.01 -10.31
N MET A 32 5.69 -1.33 -11.08
CA MET A 32 6.76 -0.48 -10.55
C MET A 32 6.27 0.97 -10.51
N VAL A 33 6.42 1.63 -9.37
CA VAL A 33 6.07 3.05 -9.17
C VAL A 33 7.32 3.81 -8.81
N GLU A 34 7.65 4.87 -9.55
CA GLU A 34 8.79 5.74 -9.24
C GLU A 34 8.40 6.81 -8.21
N GLY A 35 9.37 7.29 -7.44
CA GLY A 35 9.13 8.00 -6.18
C GLY A 35 8.15 9.19 -6.21
N GLY A 36 8.07 9.94 -7.31
CA GLY A 36 7.09 11.03 -7.44
C GLY A 36 5.64 10.53 -7.30
N ASP A 37 5.34 9.40 -7.93
CA ASP A 37 4.02 8.79 -7.98
C ASP A 37 3.70 7.95 -6.73
N ALA A 38 4.74 7.52 -6.00
CA ALA A 38 4.60 6.77 -4.76
C ALA A 38 3.79 7.53 -3.70
N ARG A 39 3.96 8.86 -3.61
CA ARG A 39 3.20 9.71 -2.69
C ARG A 39 1.70 9.75 -2.99
N ALA A 40 1.33 9.80 -4.27
CA ALA A 40 -0.07 9.82 -4.69
C ALA A 40 -0.81 8.53 -4.27
N LEU A 41 -0.07 7.42 -4.15
CA LEU A 41 -0.60 6.13 -3.69
C LEU A 41 -0.65 6.01 -2.15
N GLY A 42 -0.27 7.04 -1.39
CA GLY A 42 -0.07 6.94 0.05
C GLY A 42 1.14 6.08 0.45
N GLY A 43 2.03 5.78 -0.50
CA GLY A 43 3.25 5.04 -0.28
C GLY A 43 4.32 5.88 0.43
N PHE A 44 5.38 5.20 0.88
CA PHE A 44 6.46 5.84 1.64
C PHE A 44 7.12 6.99 0.84
N PRO A 45 7.07 8.25 1.34
CA PRO A 45 7.49 9.43 0.56
C PRO A 45 8.96 9.45 0.11
N GLY A 46 9.85 8.75 0.83
CA GLY A 46 11.27 8.68 0.50
C GLY A 46 11.63 7.54 -0.47
N ALA A 47 10.67 6.72 -0.90
CA ALA A 47 10.93 5.61 -1.80
C ALA A 47 11.37 6.13 -3.17
N ALA A 48 12.53 5.69 -3.66
CA ALA A 48 12.92 5.92 -5.04
C ALA A 48 12.05 5.09 -6.00
N PHE A 49 11.69 3.88 -5.57
CA PHE A 49 10.82 2.94 -6.27
C PHE A 49 9.95 2.21 -5.24
N ILE A 50 8.71 1.92 -5.62
CA ILE A 50 7.85 0.92 -4.98
C ILE A 50 7.62 -0.20 -6.00
N VAL A 51 7.81 -1.45 -5.58
CA VAL A 51 7.57 -2.63 -6.41
C VAL A 51 6.39 -3.38 -5.83
N GLY A 52 5.26 -3.30 -6.52
CA GLY A 52 4.06 -4.07 -6.23
C GLY A 52 4.12 -5.44 -6.88
N LEU A 53 3.76 -6.48 -6.14
CA LEU A 53 3.69 -7.85 -6.65
C LEU A 53 2.24 -8.25 -6.95
N LYS A 54 2.06 -9.22 -7.84
CA LYS A 54 0.78 -9.87 -8.12
C LYS A 54 0.36 -10.75 -6.93
N SER A 55 -0.95 -10.95 -6.77
CA SER A 55 -1.47 -11.93 -5.80
C SER A 55 -0.85 -13.31 -6.01
N GLY A 56 -0.49 -13.98 -4.91
CA GLY A 56 0.22 -15.26 -4.92
C GLY A 56 1.75 -15.14 -4.91
N TYR A 57 2.30 -13.94 -5.12
CA TYR A 57 3.74 -13.67 -5.00
C TYR A 57 4.05 -12.92 -3.69
N ARG A 58 5.27 -13.11 -3.17
CA ARG A 58 5.84 -12.34 -2.05
C ARG A 58 7.32 -12.09 -2.26
N THR A 59 7.85 -11.01 -1.69
CA THR A 59 9.29 -10.74 -1.72
C THR A 59 10.04 -11.74 -0.82
N GLY A 60 11.26 -12.09 -1.23
CA GLY A 60 12.20 -12.88 -0.44
C GLY A 60 13.52 -12.14 -0.25
N GLY A 61 14.35 -12.57 0.70
CA GLY A 61 15.63 -11.92 1.02
C GLY A 61 16.88 -12.56 0.43
N SER A 62 16.75 -13.51 -0.52
CA SER A 62 17.93 -14.15 -1.12
C SER A 62 18.58 -13.23 -2.14
N LEU A 63 19.91 -13.11 -2.09
CA LEU A 63 20.69 -12.32 -3.06
C LEU A 63 21.21 -13.16 -4.23
N THR A 64 21.07 -14.48 -4.15
CA THR A 64 21.54 -15.44 -5.15
C THR A 64 20.47 -16.50 -5.44
N GLY A 65 20.66 -17.21 -6.56
CA GLY A 65 19.74 -18.23 -7.06
C GLY A 65 18.66 -17.65 -7.98
N ASN A 66 17.60 -18.43 -8.20
CA ASN A 66 16.51 -18.03 -9.09
C ASN A 66 15.73 -16.85 -8.50
N VAL A 67 15.38 -15.89 -9.36
CA VAL A 67 14.56 -14.71 -9.01
C VAL A 67 13.22 -15.14 -8.42
N VAL A 68 12.59 -16.16 -9.01
CA VAL A 68 11.36 -16.78 -8.53
C VAL A 68 11.63 -18.21 -8.09
N ARG A 69 11.10 -18.58 -6.94
CA ARG A 69 11.10 -19.96 -6.44
C ARG A 69 9.79 -20.24 -5.70
N ALA A 70 9.44 -21.52 -5.61
CA ALA A 70 8.32 -21.95 -4.79
C ALA A 70 8.53 -21.51 -3.33
N GLY A 71 7.52 -20.84 -2.77
CA GLY A 71 7.48 -20.48 -1.36
C GLY A 71 6.77 -21.56 -0.55
N ASN A 72 7.04 -21.59 0.76
CA ASN A 72 6.21 -22.37 1.68
C ASN A 72 4.75 -21.87 1.63
N PRO A 73 3.77 -22.79 1.64
CA PRO A 73 2.35 -22.43 1.72
C PRO A 73 2.06 -21.48 2.88
N GLY A 74 1.18 -20.51 2.66
CA GLY A 74 0.77 -19.53 3.67
C GLY A 74 0.14 -18.29 3.06
N GLY A 75 -0.38 -17.42 3.91
CA GLY A 75 -0.89 -16.11 3.52
C GLY A 75 0.22 -15.04 3.44
N THR A 76 -0.05 -13.98 2.69
CA THR A 76 0.79 -12.78 2.66
C THR A 76 -0.07 -11.54 2.44
N HIS A 77 0.52 -10.37 2.63
CA HIS A 77 -0.15 -9.08 2.51
C HIS A 77 0.88 -8.01 2.10
N GLY A 78 0.43 -6.77 1.91
CA GLY A 78 1.30 -5.65 1.52
C GLY A 78 1.37 -5.44 0.00
N TYR A 79 0.39 -5.96 -0.74
CA TYR A 79 0.18 -5.59 -2.14
C TYR A 79 -0.18 -4.10 -2.28
N LEU A 80 -0.13 -3.59 -3.50
CA LEU A 80 -0.58 -2.22 -3.76
C LEU A 80 -2.07 -2.04 -3.42
N PRO A 81 -2.51 -0.81 -3.10
CA PRO A 81 -3.92 -0.55 -2.88
C PRO A 81 -4.79 -0.97 -4.08
N GLY A 82 -5.96 -1.56 -3.81
CA GLY A 82 -6.96 -1.94 -4.84
C GLY A 82 -7.23 -3.44 -4.95
N TYR A 83 -6.44 -4.29 -4.31
CA TYR A 83 -6.74 -5.73 -4.21
C TYR A 83 -7.86 -5.96 -3.19
N LYS A 84 -8.97 -6.58 -3.62
CA LYS A 84 -10.10 -6.93 -2.73
C LYS A 84 -9.66 -7.80 -1.55
N ASP A 85 -8.73 -8.72 -1.79
CA ASP A 85 -8.21 -9.61 -0.74
C ASP A 85 -7.40 -8.87 0.35
N MET A 86 -7.03 -7.59 0.10
CA MET A 86 -6.34 -6.73 1.07
C MET A 86 -7.31 -5.80 1.83
N GLU A 87 -8.60 -5.82 1.53
CA GLU A 87 -9.58 -5.03 2.26
C GLU A 87 -9.72 -5.55 3.69
N ALA A 88 -9.76 -4.62 4.66
CA ALA A 88 -10.02 -4.92 6.05
C ALA A 88 -11.50 -4.66 6.38
N SER A 89 -12.01 -5.33 7.41
CA SER A 89 -13.37 -5.08 7.90
C SER A 89 -13.38 -3.96 8.93
N PHE A 90 -14.39 -3.09 8.84
CA PHE A 90 -14.66 -2.04 9.82
C PHE A 90 -16.09 -2.17 10.35
N PHE A 91 -16.25 -2.30 11.66
CA PHE A 91 -17.53 -2.36 12.34
C PHE A 91 -17.55 -1.35 13.48
N ILE A 92 -18.67 -0.65 13.65
CA ILE A 92 -18.87 0.32 14.73
C ILE A 92 -20.33 0.28 15.19
N ALA A 93 -20.52 0.29 16.51
CA ALA A 93 -21.83 0.25 17.14
C ALA A 93 -21.81 1.04 18.46
N GLY A 94 -22.92 1.67 18.79
CA GLY A 94 -23.05 2.48 20.00
C GLY A 94 -24.33 3.30 19.97
N SER A 95 -24.71 3.88 21.12
CA SER A 95 -25.94 4.68 21.26
C SER A 95 -25.99 5.91 20.36
N THR A 96 -24.83 6.46 19.98
CA THR A 96 -24.69 7.62 19.11
C THR A 96 -24.37 7.26 17.65
N ILE A 97 -24.30 5.96 17.33
CA ILE A 97 -23.97 5.46 15.99
C ILE A 97 -25.26 5.12 15.25
N PRO A 98 -25.50 5.66 14.04
CA PRO A 98 -26.68 5.32 13.24
C PRO A 98 -26.81 3.81 13.01
N SER A 99 -27.95 3.22 13.39
CA SER A 99 -28.21 1.81 13.20
C SER A 99 -28.52 1.47 11.74
N GLY A 100 -28.20 0.24 11.33
CA GLY A 100 -28.55 -0.30 10.00
C GLY A 100 -27.83 0.37 8.82
N ARG A 101 -26.86 1.25 9.06
CA ARG A 101 -26.13 1.95 8.01
C ARG A 101 -24.96 1.10 7.50
N ASN A 102 -25.04 0.69 6.24
CA ASN A 102 -23.90 0.10 5.52
C ASN A 102 -23.06 1.24 4.91
N LEU A 103 -21.78 1.31 5.27
CA LEU A 103 -20.86 2.32 4.76
C LEU A 103 -20.21 1.91 3.42
N GLY A 104 -20.37 0.66 2.99
CA GLY A 104 -19.63 0.09 1.87
C GLY A 104 -18.12 0.04 2.16
N THR A 105 -17.31 0.03 1.10
CA THR A 105 -15.86 0.22 1.20
C THR A 105 -15.56 1.68 1.50
N ILE A 106 -14.79 1.93 2.56
CA ILE A 106 -14.38 3.26 3.00
C ILE A 106 -12.86 3.41 2.90
N ASP A 107 -12.39 4.66 2.78
CA ASP A 107 -10.98 4.96 3.01
C ASP A 107 -10.69 4.80 4.52
N MET A 108 -9.71 3.97 4.88
CA MET A 108 -9.37 3.76 6.30
C MET A 108 -8.95 5.04 7.02
N ARG A 109 -8.48 6.06 6.29
CA ARG A 109 -8.11 7.36 6.86
C ARG A 109 -9.33 8.13 7.37
N ASP A 110 -10.52 7.85 6.84
CA ASP A 110 -11.78 8.46 7.29
C ASP A 110 -12.19 8.00 8.71
N ILE A 111 -11.60 6.91 9.23
CA ILE A 111 -11.93 6.36 10.55
C ILE A 111 -11.58 7.35 11.68
N ALA A 112 -10.36 7.90 11.67
CA ALA A 112 -9.90 8.82 12.70
C ALA A 112 -10.76 10.10 12.84
N PRO A 113 -11.03 10.88 11.76
CA PRO A 113 -11.89 12.06 11.86
C PRO A 113 -13.35 11.70 12.20
N THR A 114 -13.84 10.52 11.82
CA THR A 114 -15.17 10.04 12.23
C THR A 114 -15.25 9.78 13.73
N ILE A 115 -14.26 9.07 14.29
CA ILE A 115 -14.18 8.80 15.74
C ILE A 115 -13.99 10.10 16.52
N ALA A 116 -13.18 11.04 16.02
CA ALA A 116 -12.97 12.33 16.68
C ALA A 116 -14.29 13.09 16.92
N VAL A 117 -15.19 13.10 15.94
CA VAL A 117 -16.52 13.72 16.07
C VAL A 117 -17.37 13.02 17.12
N ILE A 118 -17.37 11.68 17.14
CA ILE A 118 -18.12 10.90 18.15
C ILE A 118 -17.62 11.21 19.57
N LEU A 119 -16.31 11.38 19.74
CA LEU A 119 -15.69 11.67 21.04
C LEU A 119 -15.73 13.16 21.41
N GLY A 120 -16.20 14.05 20.52
CA GLY A 120 -16.18 15.50 20.76
C GLY A 120 -14.78 16.11 20.79
N VAL A 121 -13.79 15.47 20.17
CA VAL A 121 -12.40 15.96 20.10
C VAL A 121 -12.07 16.51 18.70
N LYS A 122 -11.04 17.36 18.61
CA LYS A 122 -10.58 17.92 17.34
C LYS A 122 -9.33 17.20 16.85
N MET A 123 -9.33 16.80 15.58
CA MET A 123 -8.14 16.28 14.88
C MET A 123 -7.90 17.07 13.59
N PRO A 124 -7.46 18.34 13.68
CA PRO A 124 -7.36 19.22 12.51
C PRO A 124 -6.29 18.81 11.50
N SER A 125 -5.37 17.94 11.89
CA SER A 125 -4.30 17.42 11.04
C SER A 125 -4.55 15.99 10.53
N ALA A 126 -5.73 15.41 10.79
CA ALA A 126 -6.06 14.09 10.27
C ALA A 126 -6.39 14.18 8.78
N ASP A 127 -5.90 13.22 8.01
CA ASP A 127 -6.36 12.99 6.64
C ASP A 127 -7.79 12.41 6.64
N GLY A 128 -8.45 12.49 5.49
CA GLY A 128 -9.79 11.93 5.29
C GLY A 128 -10.93 12.85 5.72
N ARG A 129 -12.11 12.27 5.91
CA ARG A 129 -13.34 12.98 6.24
C ARG A 129 -14.21 12.22 7.23
N ASN A 130 -15.06 12.95 7.94
CA ASN A 130 -16.11 12.34 8.77
C ASN A 130 -17.15 11.63 7.89
N LEU A 131 -17.42 10.35 8.19
CA LEU A 131 -18.41 9.49 7.53
C LEU A 131 -19.83 9.68 8.08
N PHE A 132 -19.95 10.16 9.32
CA PHE A 132 -21.20 10.44 10.01
C PHE A 132 -21.48 11.93 9.99
N LYS A 133 -21.95 12.40 8.82
CA LYS A 133 -22.81 13.58 8.75
C LYS A 133 -24.26 13.13 8.75
#